data_AF-A0A1F4Y699-F1
#
_entry.id   AF-A0A1F4Y699-F1
#
_cell.length_a   1.000
_cell.length_b   1.000
_cell.length_c   1.000
_cell.angle_alpha   90.00
_cell.angle_beta   90.00
_cell.angle_gamma   90.00
#
_symmetry.space_group_name_H-M   'P 1'
#
loop_
_entity.id
_entity.type
_entity.pdbx_description
1 polymer ?
#
loop_
_entity_poly.entity_id
_entity_poly.type
_entity_poly.pdbx_seq_one_letter_code
_entity_poly.pdbx_strand_id
1 'polypeptide(L)'
;MDIPPGKKADVFIRTGDDRTAEILKEQQPQLLNLGRINHLEVGTGIKKPPLSASSVVPSGEIFIPLAELIDLDGERSRLGKELGEQTKYLDRIKKKLANVDFLERAPADVIDAEKEKQKQVEGSIERLNKNLESLSGW
;
A
#
# COMPACT_ATOMS: atom_id res chain seq x y z
N MET A 1 -6.00 1.59 5.35
CA MET A 1 -4.98 2.55 4.88
C MET A 1 -4.37 3.17 6.11
N ASP A 2 -3.09 2.95 6.34
CA ASP A 2 -2.39 3.35 7.57
C ASP A 2 -1.83 4.77 7.41
N ILE A 3 -2.74 5.74 7.25
CA ILE A 3 -2.40 7.16 7.18
C ILE A 3 -2.56 7.71 8.60
N PRO A 4 -1.50 8.30 9.21
CA PRO A 4 -1.61 8.88 10.54
C PRO A 4 -2.76 9.88 10.59
N PRO A 5 -3.68 9.80 11.57
CA PRO A 5 -4.83 10.69 11.62
C PRO A 5 -4.45 12.17 11.59
N GLY A 6 -3.25 12.53 12.08
CA GLY A 6 -2.71 13.89 12.14
C GLY A 6 -2.15 14.44 10.83
N LYS A 7 -1.94 13.60 9.81
CA LYS A 7 -1.36 14.04 8.54
C LYS A 7 -2.41 14.79 7.73
N LYS A 8 -2.07 15.99 7.30
CA LYS A 8 -2.96 16.78 6.44
C LYS A 8 -2.90 16.28 5.00
N ALA A 9 -4.02 16.37 4.29
CA ALA A 9 -4.19 15.86 2.94
C ALA A 9 -4.66 16.95 1.98
N ASP A 10 -4.32 16.80 0.70
CA ASP A 10 -4.97 17.55 -0.37
C ASP A 10 -6.23 16.81 -0.83
N VAL A 11 -7.30 17.56 -1.08
CA VAL A 11 -8.62 17.02 -1.41
C VAL A 11 -9.18 17.73 -2.63
N PHE A 12 -9.68 16.93 -3.57
CA PHE A 12 -10.30 17.41 -4.80
C PHE A 12 -11.72 16.86 -4.86
N ILE A 13 -12.72 17.71 -5.01
CA ILE A 13 -14.13 17.31 -5.06
C ILE A 13 -14.70 17.65 -6.44
N ARG A 14 -15.07 16.61 -7.19
CA ARG A 14 -15.88 16.75 -8.40
C ARG A 14 -17.35 16.77 -8.01
N THR A 15 -18.05 17.87 -8.25
CA THR A 15 -19.50 17.95 -8.00
C THR A 15 -20.32 17.65 -9.25
N GLY A 16 -21.59 17.27 -9.06
CA GLY A 16 -22.51 17.07 -10.19
C GLY A 16 -23.04 18.38 -10.79
N ASP A 17 -23.07 19.45 -10.00
CA ASP A 17 -23.62 20.75 -10.37
C ASP A 17 -22.87 21.92 -9.67
N ASP A 18 -23.06 23.13 -10.20
CA ASP A 18 -22.36 24.34 -9.73
C ASP A 18 -22.89 24.84 -8.38
N ARG A 19 -24.19 24.65 -8.09
CA ARG A 19 -24.77 25.05 -6.79
C ARG A 19 -24.12 24.27 -5.65
N THR A 20 -23.93 22.97 -5.81
CA THR A 20 -23.19 22.14 -4.84
C THR A 20 -21.73 22.58 -4.71
N ALA A 21 -21.08 22.96 -5.82
CA ALA A 21 -19.71 23.48 -5.78
C ALA A 21 -19.60 24.79 -4.99
N GLU A 22 -20.55 25.71 -5.16
CA GLU A 22 -20.61 26.98 -4.43
C GLU A 22 -20.76 26.77 -2.93
N ILE A 23 -21.69 25.90 -2.51
CA ILE A 23 -21.91 25.58 -1.09
C ILE A 23 -20.63 25.02 -0.45
N LEU A 24 -19.95 24.10 -1.14
CA LEU A 24 -18.71 23.51 -0.63
C LEU A 24 -17.56 24.53 -0.56
N LYS A 25 -17.49 25.47 -1.51
CA LYS A 25 -16.53 26.59 -1.48
C LYS A 25 -16.80 27.55 -0.33
N GLU A 26 -18.06 27.85 -0.04
CA GLU A 26 -18.44 28.68 1.12
C GLU A 26 -18.06 28.02 2.45
N GLN A 27 -18.15 26.69 2.53
CA GLN A 27 -17.79 25.90 3.72
C GLN A 27 -16.32 25.46 3.74
N GLN A 28 -15.49 25.96 2.81
CA GLN A 28 -14.10 25.58 2.69
C GLN A 28 -13.28 25.77 3.99
N PRO A 29 -13.43 26.86 4.78
CA PRO A 29 -12.70 27.01 6.04
C PRO A 29 -12.97 25.89 7.06
N GLN A 30 -14.23 25.45 7.15
CA GLN A 30 -14.66 24.38 8.04
C GLN A 30 -14.11 23.03 7.58
N LEU A 31 -14.16 22.77 6.27
CA LEU A 31 -13.63 21.55 5.67
C LEU A 31 -12.11 21.45 5.85
N LEU A 32 -11.38 22.56 5.67
CA LEU A 32 -9.93 22.61 5.90
C LEU A 32 -9.57 22.24 7.35
N ASN A 33 -10.31 22.76 8.32
CA ASN A 33 -10.02 22.53 9.73
C ASN A 33 -10.46 21.14 10.22
N LEU A 34 -11.72 20.76 9.95
CA LEU A 34 -12.30 19.50 10.43
C LEU A 34 -11.76 18.29 9.68
N GLY A 35 -11.53 18.43 8.38
CA GLY A 35 -11.02 17.37 7.51
C GLY A 35 -9.49 17.22 7.53
N ARG A 36 -8.77 18.09 8.26
CA ARG A 36 -7.29 18.17 8.22
C ARG A 36 -6.80 18.30 6.77
N ILE A 37 -7.39 19.22 6.02
CA ILE A 37 -7.08 19.40 4.61
C ILE A 37 -6.06 20.55 4.47
N ASN A 38 -5.02 20.35 3.65
CA ASN A 38 -4.04 21.37 3.29
C ASN A 38 -4.59 22.24 2.16
N HIS A 39 -4.99 21.60 1.07
CA HIS A 39 -5.60 22.23 -0.08
C HIS A 39 -6.93 21.56 -0.44
N LEU A 40 -7.97 22.37 -0.70
CA LEU A 40 -9.28 21.92 -1.15
C LEU A 40 -9.60 22.56 -2.49
N GLU A 41 -9.76 21.75 -3.54
CA GLU A 41 -10.25 22.17 -4.85
C GLU A 41 -11.64 21.58 -5.11
N VAL A 42 -12.60 22.41 -5.54
CA VAL A 42 -13.99 22.00 -5.76
C VAL A 42 -14.50 22.53 -7.09
N GLY A 43 -15.13 21.66 -7.88
CA GLY A 43 -15.83 22.08 -9.10
C GLY A 43 -16.42 20.92 -9.88
N THR A 44 -17.21 21.22 -10.90
CA THR A 44 -17.86 20.23 -11.78
C THR A 44 -16.86 19.59 -12.76
N GLY A 45 -15.80 20.30 -13.14
CA GLY A 45 -14.78 19.87 -14.10
C GLY A 45 -13.54 19.18 -13.51
N ILE A 46 -13.53 18.86 -12.21
CA ILE A 46 -12.35 18.30 -11.54
C ILE A 46 -11.99 16.92 -12.10
N LYS A 47 -10.75 16.79 -12.57
CA LYS A 47 -10.18 15.52 -13.02
C LYS A 47 -9.61 14.77 -11.83
N LYS A 48 -9.80 13.45 -11.80
CA LYS A 48 -9.18 12.58 -10.79
C LYS A 48 -7.65 12.66 -10.95
N PRO A 49 -6.90 13.10 -9.92
CA PRO A 49 -5.44 13.07 -9.96
C PRO A 49 -4.92 11.63 -10.04
N PRO A 50 -3.72 11.40 -10.60
CA PRO A 50 -3.10 10.07 -10.60
C PRO A 50 -2.87 9.59 -9.15
N LEU A 51 -2.84 8.28 -8.94
CA LEU A 51 -2.57 7.66 -7.63
C LEU A 51 -3.49 8.18 -6.49
N SER A 52 -4.77 8.41 -6.76
CA SER A 52 -5.71 8.94 -5.79
C SER A 52 -6.66 7.88 -5.23
N ALA A 53 -6.83 7.89 -3.91
CA ALA A 53 -8.01 7.29 -3.30
C ALA A 53 -9.24 8.08 -3.74
N SER A 54 -10.29 7.36 -4.13
CA SER A 54 -11.54 7.95 -4.61
C SER A 54 -12.72 7.41 -3.83
N SER A 55 -13.65 8.29 -3.47
CA SER A 55 -14.93 7.93 -2.85
C SER A 55 -16.07 8.61 -3.58
N VAL A 56 -17.14 7.87 -3.85
CA VAL A 56 -18.36 8.39 -4.48
C VAL A 56 -19.35 8.75 -3.38
N VAL A 57 -19.89 9.95 -3.45
CA VAL A 57 -20.94 10.47 -2.55
C VAL A 57 -22.12 10.96 -3.37
N PRO A 58 -23.33 11.11 -2.80
CA PRO A 58 -24.49 11.56 -3.57
C PRO A 58 -24.29 12.91 -4.28
N SER A 59 -23.45 13.79 -3.72
CA SER A 59 -23.13 15.12 -4.24
C SER A 59 -22.00 15.13 -5.27
N GLY A 60 -21.34 14.00 -5.54
CA GLY A 60 -20.23 13.90 -6.47
C GLY A 60 -19.15 12.89 -6.09
N GLU A 61 -17.89 13.19 -6.42
CA GLU A 61 -16.74 12.35 -6.15
C GLU A 61 -15.67 13.12 -5.39
N ILE A 62 -15.00 12.44 -4.47
CA ILE A 62 -13.91 12.98 -3.67
C ILE A 62 -12.63 12.22 -4.03
N PHE A 63 -11.55 12.95 -4.28
CA PHE A 63 -10.23 12.41 -4.59
C PHE A 63 -9.20 12.92 -3.58
N ILE A 64 -8.35 12.01 -3.12
CA ILE A 64 -7.24 12.31 -2.22
C ILE A 64 -5.97 11.73 -2.86
N PRO A 65 -5.04 12.56 -3.36
CA PRO A 65 -3.77 12.10 -3.87
C PRO A 65 -2.95 11.42 -2.76
N LEU A 66 -2.52 10.20 -3.01
CA LEU A 66 -1.80 9.41 -2.01
C LEU A 66 -0.29 9.69 -2.01
N ALA A 67 0.24 10.24 -3.10
CA ALA A 67 1.68 10.50 -3.25
C ALA A 67 2.25 11.41 -2.16
N GLU A 68 1.47 12.35 -1.63
CA GLU A 68 1.91 13.22 -0.53
C GLU A 68 1.63 12.63 0.85
N LEU A 69 0.70 11.67 0.93
CA LEU A 69 0.25 11.05 2.17
C LEU A 69 1.04 9.81 2.55
N ILE A 70 1.59 9.11 1.55
CA ILE A 70 2.29 7.85 1.73
C ILE A 70 3.63 7.95 1.00
N ASP A 71 4.72 7.60 1.68
CA ASP A 71 6.02 7.42 1.03
C ASP A 71 6.01 6.08 0.27
N LEU A 72 5.37 6.07 -0.90
CA LEU A 72 5.23 4.87 -1.72
C LEU A 72 6.58 4.33 -2.20
N ASP A 73 7.52 5.23 -2.50
CA ASP A 73 8.87 4.88 -2.95
C ASP A 73 9.70 4.30 -1.79
N GLY A 74 9.62 4.91 -0.60
CA GLY A 74 10.22 4.39 0.61
C GLY A 74 9.64 3.04 1.02
N GLU A 75 8.32 2.89 0.94
CA GLU A 75 7.64 1.63 1.28
C GLU A 75 7.97 0.52 0.27
N ARG A 76 8.01 0.82 -1.04
CA ARG A 76 8.50 -0.13 -2.06
C ARG A 76 9.94 -0.52 -1.80
N SER A 77 10.81 0.44 -1.50
CA SER A 77 12.23 0.19 -1.22
C SER A 77 12.41 -0.70 0.00
N ARG A 78 11.66 -0.45 1.07
CA ARG A 78 11.64 -1.25 2.29
C ARG A 78 11.19 -2.68 2.03
N LEU A 79 10.03 -2.84 1.41
CA LEU A 79 9.46 -4.16 1.08
C LEU A 79 10.33 -4.93 0.08
N GLY A 80 10.92 -4.25 -0.91
CA GLY A 80 11.84 -4.85 -1.88
C GLY A 80 13.13 -5.36 -1.22
N LYS A 81 13.67 -4.64 -0.23
CA LYS A 81 14.81 -5.11 0.58
C LYS A 81 14.45 -6.34 1.39
N GLU A 82 13.32 -6.31 2.10
CA GLU A 82 12.83 -7.44 2.89
C GLU A 82 12.59 -8.68 2.02
N LEU A 83 11.96 -8.51 0.86
CA LEU A 83 11.76 -9.56 -0.12
C LEU A 83 13.09 -10.15 -0.60
N GLY A 84 14.09 -9.31 -0.87
CA GLY A 84 15.42 -9.75 -1.29
C GLY A 84 16.15 -10.56 -0.20
N GLU A 85 16.00 -10.18 1.07
CA GLU A 85 16.56 -10.92 2.21
C GLU A 85 15.89 -12.29 2.38
N GLN A 86 14.55 -12.31 2.36
CA GLN A 86 13.77 -13.56 2.46
C GLN A 86 14.04 -14.50 1.29
N THR A 87 14.17 -13.97 0.07
CA THR A 87 14.49 -14.76 -1.13
C THR A 87 15.88 -15.41 -1.02
N LYS A 88 16.90 -14.64 -0.59
CA LYS A 88 18.24 -15.18 -0.34
C LYS A 88 18.24 -16.24 0.76
N TYR A 89 17.43 -16.06 1.80
CA TYR A 89 17.28 -17.05 2.85
C TYR A 89 16.61 -18.33 2.33
N LEU A 90 15.54 -18.20 1.55
CA LEU A 90 14.87 -19.33 0.89
C LEU A 90 15.84 -20.11 -0.02
N ASP A 91 16.65 -19.42 -0.81
CA ASP A 91 17.64 -20.06 -1.68
C ASP A 91 18.65 -20.90 -0.90
N ARG A 92 19.06 -20.45 0.29
CA ARG A 92 19.97 -21.22 1.16
C ARG A 92 19.28 -22.48 1.68
N ILE A 93 18.02 -22.37 2.11
CA ILE A 93 17.21 -23.50 2.56
C ILE A 93 17.02 -24.51 1.42
N LYS A 94 16.64 -24.05 0.23
CA LYS A 94 16.46 -24.89 -0.97
C LYS A 94 17.75 -25.60 -1.36
N LYS A 95 18.89 -24.90 -1.37
CA LYS A 95 20.20 -25.52 -1.64
C LYS A 95 20.55 -26.59 -0.60
N LYS A 96 20.24 -26.35 0.67
CA LYS A 96 20.47 -27.32 1.75
C LYS A 96 19.59 -28.56 1.59
N LEU A 97 18.31 -28.38 1.26
CA LEU A 97 17.35 -29.46 1.01
C LEU A 97 17.58 -30.20 -0.31
N ALA A 98 18.26 -29.60 -1.29
CA ALA A 98 18.65 -30.24 -2.54
C ALA A 98 19.97 -31.03 -2.44
N ASN A 99 20.72 -30.87 -1.34
CA ASN A 99 21.99 -31.56 -1.15
C ASN A 99 21.72 -33.00 -0.69
N VAL A 100 22.07 -33.97 -1.54
CA VAL A 100 21.91 -35.41 -1.29
C VAL A 100 22.64 -35.84 -0.02
N ASP A 101 23.86 -35.34 0.22
CA ASP A 101 24.62 -35.66 1.43
C ASP A 101 23.92 -35.18 2.71
N PHE A 102 23.18 -34.06 2.64
CA PHE A 102 22.40 -33.56 3.77
C PHE A 102 21.16 -34.41 3.98
N LEU A 103 20.45 -34.79 2.91
CA LEU A 103 19.26 -35.64 3.00
C LEU A 103 19.56 -37.05 3.53
N GLU A 104 20.74 -37.59 3.20
CA GLU A 104 21.13 -38.95 3.62
C GLU A 104 21.73 -38.98 5.04
N ARG A 105 22.36 -37.89 5.49
CA ARG A 105 23.09 -37.86 6.78
C ARG A 105 22.36 -37.11 7.89
N ALA A 106 21.41 -36.23 7.56
CA ALA A 106 20.68 -35.48 8.56
C ALA A 106 19.54 -36.32 9.17
N PRO A 107 19.30 -36.21 10.49
CA PRO A 107 18.14 -36.78 11.15
C PRO A 107 16.82 -36.27 10.53
N ALA A 108 15.78 -37.12 10.53
CA ALA A 108 14.49 -36.81 9.91
C ALA A 108 13.82 -35.55 10.51
N ASP A 109 13.94 -35.35 11.82
CA ASP A 109 13.46 -34.16 12.54
C ASP A 109 14.14 -32.86 12.04
N VAL A 110 15.43 -32.92 11.69
CA VAL A 110 16.16 -31.78 11.13
C VAL A 110 15.72 -31.49 9.70
N ILE A 111 15.47 -32.52 8.89
CA ILE A 111 14.97 -32.37 7.52
C ILE A 111 13.55 -31.78 7.53
N ASP A 112 12.68 -32.27 8.40
CA ASP A 112 11.30 -31.80 8.51
C ASP A 112 11.23 -30.37 9.05
N ALA A 113 12.07 -30.01 10.02
CA ALA A 113 12.21 -28.63 10.48
C ALA A 113 12.69 -27.68 9.37
N GLU A 114 13.60 -28.13 8.50
CA GLU A 114 14.10 -27.34 7.37
C GLU A 114 13.03 -27.16 6.28
N LYS A 115 12.22 -28.21 6.00
CA LYS A 115 11.06 -28.13 5.09
C LYS A 115 9.96 -27.21 5.64
N GLU A 116 9.71 -27.23 6.94
CA GLU A 116 8.74 -26.34 7.57
C GLU A 116 9.21 -24.89 7.48
N LYS A 117 10.49 -24.62 7.74
CA LYS A 117 11.09 -23.30 7.51
C LYS A 117 10.95 -22.85 6.05
N GLN A 118 11.16 -23.76 5.09
CA GLN A 118 10.96 -23.45 3.67
C GLN A 118 9.53 -22.93 3.42
N LYS A 119 8.50 -23.65 3.88
CA LYS A 119 7.10 -23.27 3.69
C LYS A 119 6.76 -21.93 4.32
N GLN A 120 7.26 -21.67 5.53
CA GLN A 120 7.03 -20.41 6.23
C GLN A 120 7.63 -19.22 5.47
N VAL A 121 8.86 -19.37 4.98
CA VAL A 121 9.53 -18.32 4.21
C VAL A 121 8.85 -18.11 2.86
N GLU A 122 8.42 -19.17 2.17
CA GLU A 122 7.64 -19.08 0.93
C GLU A 122 6.33 -18.32 1.13
N GLY A 123 5.59 -18.63 2.20
CA GLY A 123 4.36 -17.91 2.55
C GLY A 123 4.60 -16.43 2.91
N SER A 124 5.74 -16.12 3.54
CA SER A 124 6.13 -14.73 3.82
C SER A 124 6.44 -13.95 2.53
N ILE A 125 7.21 -14.55 1.63
CA ILE A 125 7.53 -13.99 0.30
C ILE A 125 6.26 -13.73 -0.51
N GLU A 126 5.29 -14.66 -0.49
CA GLU A 126 4.03 -14.48 -1.20
C GLU A 126 3.23 -13.27 -0.66
N ARG A 127 3.19 -13.09 0.67
CA ARG A 127 2.55 -11.92 1.29
C ARG A 127 3.26 -10.62 0.93
N LEU A 128 4.59 -10.60 0.95
CA LEU A 128 5.38 -9.43 0.56
C LEU A 128 5.16 -9.06 -0.90
N ASN A 129 5.08 -10.03 -1.81
CA ASN A 129 4.77 -9.81 -3.21
C ASN A 129 3.36 -9.23 -3.41
N LYS A 130 2.34 -9.79 -2.75
CA LYS A 130 0.97 -9.25 -2.81
C LYS A 130 0.90 -7.81 -2.30
N ASN A 131 1.65 -7.47 -1.26
CA ASN A 131 1.73 -6.10 -0.76
C ASN A 131 2.39 -5.16 -1.77
N LEU A 132 3.50 -5.58 -2.40
CA LEU A 132 4.16 -4.80 -3.46
C LEU A 132 3.26 -4.61 -4.70
N GLU A 133 2.55 -5.65 -5.14
CA GLU A 133 1.58 -5.57 -6.23
C GLU A 133 0.46 -4.59 -5.91
N SER A 134 -0.05 -4.63 -4.68
CA SER A 134 -1.06 -3.69 -4.18
C SER A 134 -0.55 -2.25 -4.12
N LEU A 135 0.77 -2.00 -4.08
CA LEU A 135 1.36 -0.67 -4.20
C LEU A 135 1.69 -0.28 -5.65
N SER A 136 1.47 -1.18 -6.61
CA SER A 136 1.67 -0.95 -8.05
C SER A 136 0.40 -0.84 -8.86
N GLY A 137 -0.71 -1.37 -8.32
CA GLY A 137 -2.04 -1.28 -8.93
C GLY A 137 -2.83 -0.01 -8.58
N TRP A 138 -2.18 1.01 -8.00
CA TRP A 138 -2.76 2.32 -7.72
C TRP A 138 -2.22 3.36 -8.67
#